data_AF-A0A2D7Z5C0-F1
#
_entry.id   AF-A0A2D7Z5C0-F1
#
_cell.length_a   1.000
_cell.length_b   1.000
_cell.length_c   1.000
_cell.angle_alpha   90.00
_cell.angle_beta   90.00
_cell.angle_gamma   90.00
#
_symmetry.space_group_name_H-M   'P 1'
#
loop_
_entity.id
_entity.type
_entity.pdbx_description
1 polymer ?
#
loop_
_entity_poly.entity_id
_entity_poly.type
_entity_poly.pdbx_seq_one_letter_code
_entity_poly.pdbx_strand_id
1 'polypeptide(L)'
;MPQMQSRDRSRKNVFVGPRRTSVSLEIQVWDALDDVCFREEVTLDEICSDINRRRLSSSMSSSLRMFLLIYYRYMAEVLQRQRRTRPSGLAQRRQTLFPSAYDVALDRFAAEQRAHLDKA
;
A
#
# COMPACT_ATOMS: atom_id res chain seq x y z
N MET A 1 22.12 -11.02 -20.55
CA MET A 1 21.11 -10.57 -19.57
C MET A 1 19.85 -10.23 -20.35
N PRO A 2 18.76 -11.02 -20.26
CA PRO A 2 17.55 -10.70 -21.01
C PRO A 2 16.96 -9.41 -20.44
N GLN A 3 16.74 -8.43 -21.30
CA GLN A 3 16.10 -7.18 -20.90
C GLN A 3 14.62 -7.44 -20.62
N MET A 4 14.22 -7.35 -19.36
CA MET A 4 12.83 -7.44 -18.92
C MET A 4 12.10 -6.14 -19.27
N GLN A 5 11.92 -5.88 -20.57
CA GLN A 5 11.19 -4.70 -21.04
C GLN A 5 9.66 -4.89 -20.91
N SER A 6 9.06 -4.11 -20.01
CA SER A 6 7.77 -3.39 -20.17
C SER A 6 6.47 -4.11 -20.62
N ARG A 7 6.39 -5.44 -20.73
CA ARG A 7 5.15 -6.11 -21.20
C ARG A 7 4.12 -6.47 -20.12
N ASP A 8 4.49 -6.45 -18.85
CA ASP A 8 3.57 -6.84 -17.77
C ASP A 8 2.92 -5.64 -17.07
N ARG A 9 2.58 -4.58 -17.82
CA ARG A 9 1.88 -3.41 -17.28
C ARG A 9 0.48 -3.29 -17.87
N SER A 10 -0.50 -3.05 -17.02
CA SER A 10 -1.88 -2.79 -17.43
C SER A 10 -2.35 -1.41 -16.96
N ARG A 11 -3.20 -0.80 -17.78
CA ARG A 11 -3.83 0.50 -17.48
C ARG A 11 -5.23 0.26 -16.95
N LYS A 12 -5.53 0.74 -15.75
CA LYS A 12 -6.87 0.71 -15.16
C LYS A 12 -7.38 2.14 -14.97
N ASN A 13 -8.70 2.31 -15.04
CA ASN A 13 -9.36 3.57 -14.70
C ASN A 13 -9.85 3.49 -13.27
N VAL A 14 -9.49 4.47 -12.46
CA VAL A 14 -9.88 4.59 -11.05
C VAL A 14 -10.49 5.96 -10.81
N PHE A 15 -11.30 6.09 -9.78
CA PHE A 15 -11.79 7.38 -9.30
C PHE A 15 -10.89 7.89 -8.17
N VAL A 16 -10.45 9.14 -8.31
CA VAL A 16 -9.66 9.86 -7.31
C VAL A 16 -10.50 11.05 -6.87
N GLY A 17 -11.24 10.88 -5.77
CA GLY A 17 -12.36 11.75 -5.44
C GLY A 17 -13.35 11.83 -6.63
N PRO A 18 -13.70 13.03 -7.13
CA PRO A 18 -14.63 13.17 -8.25
C PRO A 18 -13.97 12.94 -9.64
N ARG A 19 -12.65 12.75 -9.72
CA ARG A 19 -11.92 12.72 -10.99
C ARG A 19 -11.60 11.29 -11.42
N ARG A 20 -12.08 10.88 -12.60
CA ARG A 20 -11.64 9.66 -13.27
C ARG A 20 -10.19 9.81 -13.75
N THR A 21 -9.33 8.90 -13.31
CA THR A 21 -7.89 8.92 -13.59
C THR A 21 -7.46 7.57 -14.16
N SER A 22 -6.74 7.58 -15.28
CA SER A 22 -6.17 6.36 -15.85
C SER A 22 -4.74 6.16 -15.34
N VAL A 23 -4.51 5.07 -14.60
CA VAL A 23 -3.22 4.74 -13.99
C VAL A 23 -2.66 3.50 -14.68
N SER A 24 -1.36 3.48 -14.96
CA SER A 24 -0.66 2.30 -15.49
C SER A 24 0.34 1.77 -14.48
N LEU A 25 0.22 0.49 -14.13
CA LEU A 25 1.07 -0.23 -13.19
C LEU A 25 1.38 -1.63 -13.72
N GLU A 26 2.39 -2.28 -13.14
CA GLU A 26 2.65 -3.69 -13.35
C GLU A 26 1.45 -4.53 -12.90
N ILE A 27 1.16 -5.64 -13.58
CA ILE A 27 0.06 -6.56 -13.25
C ILE A 27 0.19 -7.01 -11.80
N GLN A 28 1.39 -7.40 -11.38
CA GLN A 28 1.66 -7.82 -10.00
C GLN A 28 1.41 -6.72 -8.96
N VAL A 29 1.53 -5.44 -9.34
CA VAL A 29 1.23 -4.32 -8.45
C VAL A 29 -0.28 -4.13 -8.34
N TRP A 30 -1.05 -4.38 -9.40
CA TRP A 30 -2.51 -4.41 -9.31
C TRP A 30 -3.01 -5.57 -8.44
N ASP A 31 -2.48 -6.76 -8.63
CA ASP A 31 -2.86 -7.94 -7.82
C ASP A 31 -2.58 -7.68 -6.34
N ALA A 32 -1.43 -7.05 -6.04
CA ALA A 32 -1.07 -6.66 -4.69
C ALA A 32 -2.00 -5.58 -4.08
N LEU A 33 -2.57 -4.68 -4.90
CA LEU A 33 -3.58 -3.71 -4.47
C LEU A 33 -4.92 -4.40 -4.19
N ASP A 34 -5.34 -5.33 -5.04
CA ASP A 34 -6.57 -6.10 -4.86
C ASP A 34 -6.50 -6.93 -3.55
N ASP A 35 -5.32 -7.46 -3.23
CA ASP A 35 -5.02 -8.11 -1.94
C ASP A 35 -5.22 -7.20 -0.72
N VAL A 36 -4.76 -5.95 -0.80
CA VAL A 36 -4.93 -4.96 0.28
C VAL A 36 -6.40 -4.58 0.41
N CYS A 37 -7.09 -4.34 -0.71
CA CYS A 37 -8.51 -4.05 -0.72
C CYS A 37 -9.31 -5.15 0.00
N PHE A 38 -9.01 -6.41 -0.30
CA PHE A 38 -9.68 -7.53 0.34
C PHE A 38 -9.37 -7.66 1.84
N ARG A 39 -8.09 -7.47 2.25
CA ARG A 39 -7.66 -7.63 3.65
C ARG A 39 -8.15 -6.53 4.57
N GLU A 40 -8.20 -5.31 4.06
CA GLU A 40 -8.49 -4.10 4.83
C GLU A 40 -9.95 -3.63 4.61
N GLU A 41 -10.73 -4.35 3.80
CA GLU A 41 -12.12 -4.04 3.47
C GLU A 41 -12.30 -2.63 2.88
N VAL A 42 -11.34 -2.19 2.06
CA VAL A 42 -11.34 -0.89 1.36
C VAL A 42 -11.35 -1.07 -0.15
N THR A 43 -11.87 -0.09 -0.87
CA THR A 43 -11.91 -0.08 -2.35
C THR A 43 -10.63 0.52 -2.94
N LEU A 44 -10.34 0.16 -4.20
CA LEU A 44 -9.20 0.72 -4.92
C LEU A 44 -9.30 2.25 -5.07
N ASP A 45 -10.51 2.77 -5.24
CA ASP A 45 -10.79 4.20 -5.36
C ASP A 45 -10.51 4.95 -4.06
N GLU A 46 -10.81 4.34 -2.90
CA GLU A 46 -10.44 4.86 -1.58
C GLU A 46 -8.92 4.92 -1.41
N ILE A 47 -8.21 3.82 -1.70
CA ILE A 47 -6.74 3.78 -1.68
C ILE A 47 -6.15 4.89 -2.56
N CYS A 48 -6.63 5.01 -3.80
CA CYS A 48 -6.15 6.03 -4.72
C CYS A 48 -6.46 7.44 -4.23
N SER A 49 -7.64 7.66 -3.64
CA SER A 49 -8.04 8.96 -3.08
C SER A 49 -7.20 9.34 -1.86
N ASP A 50 -6.95 8.40 -0.95
CA ASP A 50 -6.13 8.62 0.25
C ASP A 50 -4.67 8.90 -0.07
N ILE A 51 -4.10 8.17 -1.03
CA ILE A 51 -2.76 8.43 -1.53
C ILE A 51 -2.71 9.77 -2.26
N ASN A 52 -3.73 10.11 -3.06
CA ASN A 52 -3.77 11.39 -3.76
C ASN A 52 -3.79 12.59 -2.80
N ARG A 53 -4.45 12.46 -1.64
CA ARG A 53 -4.46 13.51 -0.61
C ARG A 53 -3.10 13.70 0.07
N ARG A 54 -2.27 12.66 0.12
CA ARG A 54 -0.99 12.63 0.88
C ARG A 54 0.25 12.78 0.01
N ARG A 55 0.17 12.39 -1.27
CA ARG A 55 1.28 12.52 -2.23
C ARG A 55 1.49 13.99 -2.58
N LEU A 56 2.74 14.35 -2.86
CA LEU A 56 3.11 15.75 -3.14
C LEU A 56 3.52 15.94 -4.59
N SER A 57 4.71 15.46 -4.97
CA SER A 57 5.26 15.61 -6.32
C SER A 57 5.35 14.30 -7.10
N SER A 58 5.06 13.17 -6.45
CA SER A 58 5.17 11.85 -7.07
C SER A 58 3.95 11.49 -7.94
N SER A 59 4.21 10.78 -9.05
CA SER A 59 3.13 10.25 -9.90
C SER A 59 2.27 9.26 -9.13
N MET A 60 0.98 9.17 -9.44
CA MET A 60 0.07 8.21 -8.80
C MET A 60 0.62 6.78 -8.83
N SER A 61 1.18 6.36 -9.97
CA SER A 61 1.80 5.05 -10.12
C SER A 61 2.97 4.85 -9.15
N SER A 62 3.85 5.86 -9.00
CA SER A 62 4.98 5.77 -8.06
C SER A 62 4.51 5.77 -6.60
N SER A 63 3.53 6.60 -6.28
CA SER A 63 2.95 6.69 -4.94
C SER A 63 2.27 5.38 -4.52
N LEU A 64 1.51 4.73 -5.41
CA LEU A 64 0.88 3.42 -5.16
C LEU A 64 1.91 2.33 -4.87
N ARG A 65 3.04 2.31 -5.61
CA ARG A 65 4.13 1.35 -5.35
C ARG A 65 4.80 1.60 -4.00
N MET A 66 5.07 2.86 -3.65
CA MET A 66 5.63 3.19 -2.33
C MET A 66 4.67 2.79 -1.20
N PHE A 67 3.39 3.11 -1.34
CA PHE A 67 2.37 2.70 -0.38
C PHE A 67 2.37 1.19 -0.15
N LEU A 68 2.33 0.38 -1.22
CA LEU A 68 2.38 -1.08 -1.10
C LEU A 68 3.66 -1.56 -0.43
N LEU A 69 4.81 -0.97 -0.76
CA LEU A 69 6.09 -1.32 -0.13
C LEU A 69 6.03 -1.07 1.39
N ILE A 70 5.51 0.08 1.81
CA ILE A 70 5.36 0.43 3.23
C ILE A 70 4.39 -0.54 3.92
N TYR A 71 3.24 -0.81 3.31
CA TYR A 71 2.22 -1.72 3.83
C TYR A 71 2.77 -3.13 4.05
N TYR A 72 3.39 -3.73 3.02
CA TYR A 72 3.92 -5.09 3.14
C TYR A 72 5.13 -5.19 4.06
N ARG A 73 5.97 -4.14 4.14
CA ARG A 73 7.05 -4.08 5.15
C ARG A 73 6.48 -4.07 6.56
N TYR A 74 5.47 -3.24 6.82
CA TYR A 74 4.80 -3.22 8.12
C TYR A 74 4.18 -4.58 8.47
N MET A 75 3.47 -5.20 7.53
CA MET A 75 2.88 -6.54 7.72
C MET A 75 3.95 -7.60 8.01
N ALA A 76 5.08 -7.57 7.31
CA ALA A 76 6.21 -8.45 7.58
C ALA A 76 6.78 -8.23 8.99
N GLU A 77 6.93 -6.98 9.43
CA GLU A 77 7.37 -6.67 10.80
C GLU A 77 6.37 -7.21 11.86
N VAL A 78 5.06 -7.02 11.64
CA VAL A 78 4.02 -7.52 12.54
C VAL A 78 4.06 -9.04 12.65
N LEU A 79 4.14 -9.75 11.52
CA LEU A 79 4.28 -11.21 11.50
C LEU A 79 5.54 -11.68 12.22
N GLN A 80 6.68 -10.99 12.01
CA GLN A 80 7.93 -11.32 12.69
C GLN A 80 7.83 -11.10 14.20
N ARG A 81 7.22 -10.00 14.65
CA ARG A 81 6.98 -9.73 16.07
C ARG A 81 6.14 -10.84 16.71
N GLN A 82 5.04 -11.24 16.07
CA GLN A 82 4.18 -12.34 16.55
C GLN A 82 4.93 -13.67 16.65
N ARG A 83 5.84 -13.97 15.72
CA ARG A 83 6.66 -15.19 15.77
C ARG A 83 7.65 -15.18 16.94
N ARG A 84 8.19 -14.01 17.30
CA ARG A 84 9.12 -13.85 18.43
C ARG A 84 8.40 -13.92 19.78
N THR A 85 7.14 -13.50 19.85
CA THR A 85 6.40 -13.38 21.11
C THR A 85 5.52 -14.56 21.45
N ARG A 86 5.46 -15.62 20.63
CA ARG A 86 4.53 -16.75 20.85
C ARG A 86 4.89 -17.54 22.11
N PRO A 87 4.10 -17.47 23.21
CA PRO A 87 4.18 -18.46 24.27
C PRO A 87 3.50 -19.73 23.74
N SER A 88 4.09 -20.88 24.02
CA SER A 88 3.53 -22.18 23.69
C SER A 88 2.21 -22.39 24.47
N GLY A 89 1.05 -22.17 23.84
CA GLY A 89 -0.23 -22.59 24.39
C GLY A 89 -1.39 -21.64 24.14
N LEU A 90 -2.43 -22.20 23.52
CA LEU A 90 -3.83 -21.75 23.47
C LEU A 90 -4.17 -20.51 22.61
N ALA A 91 -4.84 -20.83 21.49
CA ALA A 91 -5.82 -20.01 20.78
C ALA A 91 -5.56 -18.49 20.73
N GLN A 92 -4.68 -18.09 19.81
CA GLN A 92 -4.56 -16.69 19.43
C GLN A 92 -5.82 -16.28 18.65
N ARG A 93 -6.79 -15.73 19.39
CA ARG A 93 -7.90 -14.95 18.82
C ARG A 93 -7.29 -13.97 17.81
N ARG A 94 -7.75 -13.98 16.55
CA ARG A 94 -7.44 -12.95 15.54
C ARG A 94 -7.99 -11.62 16.05
N GLN A 95 -7.32 -11.00 17.01
CA GLN A 95 -7.63 -9.64 17.38
C GLN A 95 -7.27 -8.79 16.18
N THR A 96 -8.28 -8.12 15.64
CA THR A 96 -8.12 -6.96 14.77
C THR A 96 -7.11 -6.03 15.44
N LEU A 97 -5.89 -6.01 14.90
CA LEU A 97 -4.85 -5.10 15.33
C LEU A 97 -5.31 -3.71 14.90
N PHE A 98 -5.93 -2.97 15.81
CA PHE A 98 -6.16 -1.54 15.63
C PHE A 98 -4.90 -0.80 16.09
N PRO A 99 -4.41 0.21 15.34
CA PRO A 99 -4.88 0.66 14.02
C PRO A 99 -4.60 -0.38 12.92
N SER A 100 -5.43 -0.37 11.87
CA SER A 100 -5.29 -1.31 10.76
C SER A 100 -3.92 -1.16 10.08
N ALA A 101 -3.44 -2.21 9.41
CA ALA A 101 -2.17 -2.11 8.68
C ALA A 101 -2.26 -1.07 7.56
N TYR A 102 -3.46 -0.85 7.02
CA TYR A 102 -3.78 0.23 6.12
C TYR A 102 -3.51 1.62 6.71
N ASP A 103 -4.06 1.90 7.90
CA ASP A 103 -3.91 3.20 8.56
C ASP A 103 -2.42 3.51 8.86
N VAL A 104 -1.71 2.52 9.41
CA VAL A 104 -0.28 2.67 9.71
C VAL A 104 0.52 2.91 8.43
N ALA A 105 0.18 2.24 7.33
CA ALA A 105 0.85 2.44 6.06
C ALA A 105 0.58 3.84 5.48
N LEU A 106 -0.64 4.35 5.58
CA LEU A 106 -0.98 5.70 5.14
C LEU A 106 -0.25 6.78 5.95
N ASP A 107 -0.13 6.60 7.26
CA ASP A 107 0.58 7.54 8.14
C ASP A 107 2.08 7.55 7.84
N ARG A 108 2.69 6.37 7.70
CA ARG A 108 4.10 6.24 7.29
C ARG A 108 4.34 6.84 5.91
N PHE A 109 3.44 6.59 4.96
CA PHE A 109 3.51 7.18 3.62
C PHE A 109 3.46 8.71 3.69
N ALA A 110 2.53 9.30 4.44
CA ALA A 110 2.44 10.75 4.60
C ALA A 110 3.72 11.34 5.23
N ALA A 111 4.29 10.67 6.24
CA ALA A 111 5.52 11.10 6.88
C ALA A 111 6.72 11.09 5.90
N GLU A 112 6.85 10.04 5.09
CA GLU A 112 7.90 9.95 4.07
C GLU A 112 7.76 11.04 3.00
N GLN A 113 6.53 11.33 2.55
CA GLN A 113 6.30 12.41 1.58
C GLN A 113 6.69 13.79 2.16
N ARG A 114 6.38 14.08 3.43
CA ARG A 114 6.77 15.33 4.10
C ARG A 114 8.29 15.44 4.26
N ALA A 115 8.97 14.37 4.68
CA ALA A 115 10.42 14.36 4.83
C ALA A 115 11.17 14.58 3.50
N HIS A 116 10.54 14.26 2.37
CA HIS A 116 11.06 14.57 1.03
C HIS A 116 10.90 16.05 0.64
N LEU A 117 9.92 16.78 1.20
CA LEU A 117 9.82 18.24 1.01
C LEU A 117 10.89 18.99 1.77
N ASP A 118 11.15 18.60 3.03
CA ASP A 118 12.12 19.30 3.88
C ASP A 118 13.57 19.19 3.36
N LYS A 119 13.81 18.31 2.38
CA LYS A 119 15.12 18.04 1.76
C LYS A 119 15.25 18.57 0.32
N ALA A 120 14.20 19.16 -0.24
CA ALA A 120 14.16 19.67 -1.61
C ALA A 120 14.21 21.21 -1.64
#